data_AF-A0A1I4EZC8-F1
#
_entry.id   AF-A0A1I4EZC8-F1
#
_cell.length_a   1.000
_cell.length_b   1.000
_cell.length_c   1.000
_cell.angle_alpha   90.00
_cell.angle_beta   90.00
_cell.angle_gamma   90.00
#
_symmetry.space_group_name_H-M   'P 1'
#
loop_
_entity.id
_entity.type
_entity.pdbx_description
1 polymer ?
#
loop_
_entity_poly.entity_id
_entity_poly.type
_entity_poly.pdbx_seq_one_letter_code
_entity_poly.pdbx_strand_id
1 'polypeptide(L)'
;MSPQFVKPYVKTNKHDVADAEAVCEAVSRPDMRFVLIKNAEQQAILSIHRARQGFVKARTAQANQIRGLLSEFGIVIPQGIRSINKRMVAILEDAENKVEPESWLRKLIARRNKNVAAVALANKNVRIIWALLSRDTKFHPNYTSSASAAKA
;
A
#
# COMPACT_ATOMS: atom_id res chain seq x y z
N MET A 1 27.44 -6.12 13.97
CA MET A 1 27.32 -7.57 13.77
C MET A 1 26.35 -7.83 12.62
N SER A 2 26.63 -8.79 11.73
CA SER A 2 25.64 -9.17 10.71
C SER A 2 24.52 -10.00 11.34
N PRO A 3 23.24 -9.79 10.98
CA PRO A 3 22.12 -10.60 11.51
C PRO A 3 22.29 -12.11 11.29
N GLN A 4 23.03 -12.53 10.26
CA GLN A 4 23.30 -13.93 9.97
C GLN A 4 24.14 -14.62 11.06
N PHE A 5 25.02 -13.87 11.75
CA PHE A 5 25.86 -14.40 12.83
C PHE A 5 25.15 -14.39 14.20
N VAL A 6 24.06 -13.63 14.33
CA VAL A 6 23.25 -13.56 15.55
C VAL A 6 22.16 -14.64 15.56
N LYS A 7 21.61 -14.96 14.38
CA LYS A 7 20.50 -15.92 14.23
C LYS A 7 20.71 -17.28 14.95
N PRO A 8 21.90 -17.90 14.98
CA PRO A 8 22.12 -19.17 15.69
C PRO A 8 21.95 -19.09 17.22
N TYR A 9 22.00 -17.89 17.80
CA TYR A 9 21.90 -17.68 19.26
C TYR A 9 20.48 -17.33 19.71
N VAL A 10 19.51 -17.24 18.79
CA VAL A 10 18.10 -16.99 19.11
C VAL A 10 17.45 -18.32 19.53
N LYS A 11 17.18 -18.50 20.82
CA LYS A 11 16.72 -19.77 21.41
C LYS A 11 15.22 -20.02 21.28
N THR A 12 14.42 -18.95 21.16
CA THR A 12 12.95 -18.99 21.19
C THR A 12 12.33 -18.22 20.02
N ASN A 13 10.99 -18.08 20.00
CA ASN A 13 10.30 -17.24 19.04
C ASN A 13 10.83 -15.80 19.05
N LYS A 14 10.71 -15.13 17.90
CA LYS A 14 11.23 -13.78 17.73
C LYS A 14 10.47 -12.77 18.61
N HIS A 15 11.16 -12.25 19.62
CA HIS A 15 10.75 -11.12 20.44
C HIS A 15 11.98 -10.30 20.84
N ASP A 16 11.81 -9.00 21.11
CA ASP A 16 12.94 -8.06 21.27
C ASP A 16 13.93 -8.49 22.37
N VAL A 17 13.43 -9.11 23.45
CA VAL A 17 14.27 -9.65 24.54
C VAL A 17 15.18 -10.79 24.07
N ALA A 18 14.67 -11.72 23.26
CA ALA A 18 15.46 -12.84 22.75
C ALA A 18 16.48 -12.37 21.71
N ASP A 19 16.13 -11.37 20.90
CA ASP A 19 17.05 -10.76 19.94
C ASP A 19 18.19 -10.04 20.70
N ALA A 20 17.90 -9.34 21.80
CA ALA A 20 18.91 -8.70 22.64
C ALA A 20 19.85 -9.71 23.33
N GLU A 21 19.30 -10.78 23.92
CA GLU A 21 20.09 -11.85 24.53
C GLU A 21 21.01 -12.53 23.51
N ALA A 22 20.46 -12.85 22.32
CA ALA A 22 21.22 -13.46 21.24
C ALA A 22 22.35 -12.56 20.75
N VAL A 23 22.16 -11.23 20.71
CA VAL A 23 23.23 -10.28 20.37
C VAL A 23 24.30 -10.28 21.45
N CYS A 24 23.94 -10.21 22.73
CA CYS A 24 24.91 -10.26 23.83
C CYS A 24 25.73 -11.56 23.80
N GLU A 25 25.09 -12.70 23.55
CA GLU A 25 25.77 -14.00 23.45
C GLU A 25 26.65 -14.11 22.20
N ALA A 26 26.21 -13.55 21.07
CA ALA A 26 27.01 -13.51 19.86
C ALA A 26 28.28 -12.65 20.04
N VAL A 27 28.16 -11.49 20.71
CA VAL A 27 29.28 -10.56 20.97
C VAL A 27 30.40 -11.20 21.79
N SER A 28 30.09 -12.15 22.68
CA SER A 28 31.11 -12.81 23.50
C SER A 28 31.94 -13.86 22.75
N ARG A 29 31.65 -14.16 21.48
CA ARG A 29 32.36 -15.19 20.72
C ARG A 29 33.67 -14.63 20.15
N PRO A 30 34.80 -15.34 20.29
CA PRO A 30 36.12 -14.83 19.92
C PRO A 30 36.25 -14.56 18.41
N ASP A 31 35.61 -15.38 17.57
CA ASP A 31 35.62 -15.21 16.10
C ASP A 31 34.51 -14.28 15.58
N MET A 32 33.84 -13.53 16.47
CA MET A 32 32.70 -12.71 16.09
C MET A 32 33.13 -11.53 15.21
N ARG A 33 32.55 -11.45 14.00
CA ARG A 33 32.84 -10.38 13.06
C ARG A 33 31.90 -9.20 13.26
N PHE A 34 32.48 -8.08 13.68
CA PHE A 34 31.77 -6.81 13.75
C PHE A 34 31.57 -6.20 12.36
N VAL A 35 30.45 -5.49 12.21
CA VAL A 35 30.19 -4.75 10.98
C VAL A 35 30.99 -3.47 11.09
N LEU A 36 31.77 -3.15 10.06
CA LEU A 36 32.56 -1.93 10.01
C LEU A 36 31.68 -0.70 10.28
N ILE A 37 32.22 0.21 11.09
CA ILE A 37 31.67 1.55 11.27
C ILE A 37 31.78 2.25 9.91
N LYS A 38 30.64 2.73 9.40
CA LYS A 38 30.57 3.36 8.09
C LYS A 38 30.95 4.83 8.24
N ASN A 39 31.70 5.35 7.27
CA ASN A 39 31.90 6.79 7.19
C ASN A 39 30.59 7.49 6.77
N ALA A 40 30.53 8.82 6.92
CA ALA A 40 29.34 9.59 6.63
C ALA A 40 28.85 9.42 5.18
N GLU A 41 29.77 9.36 4.22
CA GLU A 41 29.46 9.19 2.79
C GLU A 41 28.84 7.82 2.49
N GLN A 42 29.43 6.74 3.01
CA GLN A 42 28.92 5.39 2.88
C GLN A 42 27.52 5.25 3.51
N GLN A 43 27.30 5.89 4.66
CA GLN A 43 25.99 5.91 5.31
C GLN A 43 24.95 6.72 4.52
N ALA A 44 25.35 7.84 3.90
CA ALA A 44 24.48 8.63 3.03
C ALA A 44 24.04 7.84 1.79
N ILE A 45 24.98 7.17 1.12
CA ILE A 45 24.70 6.30 -0.03
C ILE A 45 23.68 5.20 0.34
N LEU A 46 23.89 4.52 1.46
CA LEU A 46 22.94 3.49 1.93
C LEU A 46 21.57 4.05 2.29
N SER A 47 21.51 5.26 2.84
CA SER A 47 20.25 5.94 3.14
C SER A 47 19.45 6.22 1.86
N ILE A 48 20.10 6.68 0.80
CA ILE A 48 19.48 6.87 -0.52
C ILE A 48 18.96 5.54 -1.09
N HIS A 49 19.76 4.46 -1.01
CA HIS A 49 19.32 3.15 -1.47
C HIS A 49 18.10 2.63 -0.71
N ARG A 50 18.06 2.81 0.62
CA ARG A 50 16.91 2.43 1.45
C ARG A 50 15.68 3.24 1.12
N ALA A 51 15.81 4.56 0.96
CA ALA A 51 14.71 5.42 0.54
C ALA A 51 14.13 4.96 -0.80
N ARG A 52 15.00 4.70 -1.80
CA ARG A 52 14.60 4.16 -3.10
C ARG A 52 13.88 2.81 -2.97
N GLN A 53 14.41 1.87 -2.17
CA GLN A 53 13.76 0.58 -1.94
C GLN A 53 12.38 0.74 -1.26
N GLY A 54 12.26 1.68 -0.31
CA GLY A 54 10.99 2.03 0.32
C GLY A 54 9.97 2.51 -0.70
N PHE A 55 10.33 3.46 -1.57
CA PHE A 55 9.45 3.95 -2.63
C PHE A 55 9.07 2.86 -3.64
N VAL A 56 10.00 1.96 -4.00
CA VAL A 56 9.68 0.83 -4.89
C VAL A 56 8.66 -0.11 -4.26
N LYS A 57 8.83 -0.45 -2.97
CA LYS A 57 7.88 -1.29 -2.23
C LYS A 57 6.51 -0.62 -2.12
N ALA A 58 6.47 0.66 -1.73
CA ALA A 58 5.22 1.42 -1.61
C ALA A 58 4.48 1.50 -2.94
N ARG A 59 5.18 1.78 -4.05
CA ARG A 59 4.59 1.83 -5.39
C ARG A 59 4.01 0.47 -5.80
N THR A 60 4.70 -0.63 -5.55
CA THR A 60 4.20 -1.98 -5.86
C THR A 60 2.99 -2.35 -5.00
N ALA A 61 3.01 -2.02 -3.71
CA ALA A 61 1.87 -2.23 -2.81
C ALA A 61 0.64 -1.44 -3.29
N GLN A 62 0.81 -0.16 -3.62
CA GLN A 62 -0.27 0.69 -4.14
C GLN A 62 -0.83 0.15 -5.47
N ALA A 63 0.05 -0.31 -6.36
CA ALA A 63 -0.34 -0.96 -7.61
C ALA A 63 -1.21 -2.21 -7.37
N ASN A 64 -0.82 -3.06 -6.42
CA ASN A 64 -1.60 -4.25 -6.07
C ASN A 64 -2.94 -3.90 -5.42
N GLN A 65 -2.98 -2.85 -4.59
CA GLN A 65 -4.22 -2.34 -4.02
C GLN A 65 -5.19 -1.84 -5.11
N ILE A 66 -4.70 -1.06 -6.08
CA ILE A 66 -5.51 -0.60 -7.23
C ILE A 66 -6.08 -1.80 -8.01
N ARG A 67 -5.26 -2.84 -8.25
CA ARG A 67 -5.72 -4.06 -8.92
C ARG A 67 -6.79 -4.79 -8.13
N GLY A 68 -6.63 -4.92 -6.82
CA GLY A 68 -7.61 -5.55 -5.94
C GLY A 68 -8.95 -4.84 -6.03
N LEU A 69 -8.94 -3.51 -5.87
CA LEU A 69 -10.14 -2.68 -5.96
C LEU A 69 -10.83 -2.80 -7.32
N LEU A 70 -10.09 -2.72 -8.42
CA LEU A 70 -10.68 -2.85 -9.76
C LEU A 70 -11.27 -4.25 -10.01
N SER A 71 -10.68 -5.29 -9.42
CA SER A 71 -11.20 -6.66 -9.51
C SER A 71 -12.56 -6.82 -8.83
N GLU A 72 -12.85 -6.08 -7.76
CA GLU A 72 -14.18 -6.06 -7.11
C GLU A 72 -15.28 -5.55 -8.06
N PHE A 73 -14.92 -4.67 -8.99
CA PHE A 73 -15.81 -4.17 -10.05
C PHE A 73 -15.77 -5.03 -11.34
N GLY A 74 -15.10 -6.19 -11.30
CA GLY A 74 -14.97 -7.10 -12.44
C GLY A 74 -13.87 -6.74 -13.45
N ILE A 75 -13.04 -5.72 -13.14
CA ILE A 75 -11.99 -5.24 -14.05
C ILE A 75 -10.65 -5.87 -13.65
N VAL A 76 -10.26 -6.93 -14.35
CA VAL A 76 -9.01 -7.66 -14.08
C VAL A 76 -7.87 -7.11 -14.94
N ILE A 77 -6.85 -6.55 -14.29
CA ILE A 77 -5.61 -6.08 -14.94
C ILE A 77 -4.54 -7.20 -14.87
N PRO A 78 -3.55 -7.29 -15.77
CA PRO A 78 -2.32 -8.10 -15.62
C PRO A 78 -1.28 -7.50 -14.67
N GLN A 79 -0.49 -8.32 -13.96
CA GLN A 79 0.47 -7.82 -12.96
C GLN A 79 1.48 -6.81 -13.56
N GLY A 80 2.01 -5.94 -12.70
CA GLY A 80 3.06 -4.98 -13.03
C GLY A 80 2.61 -3.52 -13.19
N ILE A 81 3.49 -2.60 -12.80
CA ILE A 81 3.20 -1.16 -12.79
C ILE A 81 2.93 -0.58 -14.18
N ARG A 82 3.62 -1.10 -15.21
CA ARG A 82 3.46 -0.66 -16.60
C ARG A 82 2.08 -1.02 -17.14
N SER A 83 1.55 -2.19 -16.77
CA SER A 83 0.21 -2.65 -17.15
C SER A 83 -0.87 -1.74 -16.58
N ILE A 84 -0.71 -1.32 -15.32
CA ILE A 84 -1.62 -0.36 -14.67
C ILE A 84 -1.59 0.98 -15.41
N ASN A 85 -0.41 1.56 -15.63
CA ASN A 85 -0.30 2.86 -16.30
C ASN A 85 -0.89 2.85 -17.72
N LYS A 86 -0.70 1.77 -18.48
CA LYS A 86 -1.22 1.65 -19.85
C LYS A 86 -2.75 1.52 -19.88
N ARG A 87 -3.34 0.76 -18.95
CA ARG A 87 -4.76 0.42 -18.97
C ARG A 87 -5.63 1.38 -18.15
N MET A 88 -5.06 2.08 -17.16
CA MET A 88 -5.80 2.99 -16.28
C MET A 88 -6.54 4.08 -17.05
N VAL A 89 -5.92 4.64 -18.07
CA VAL A 89 -6.51 5.73 -18.86
C VAL A 89 -7.74 5.22 -19.59
N ALA A 90 -7.61 4.11 -20.31
CA ALA A 90 -8.73 3.47 -21.01
C ALA A 90 -9.86 3.05 -20.06
N ILE A 91 -9.55 2.49 -18.89
CA ILE A 91 -10.55 2.08 -17.88
C ILE A 91 -11.36 3.27 -17.35
N LEU A 92 -10.73 4.43 -17.18
CA LEU A 92 -11.41 5.65 -16.70
C LEU A 92 -12.23 6.35 -17.79
N GLU A 93 -11.80 6.23 -19.05
CA GLU A 93 -12.44 6.85 -20.22
C GLU A 93 -13.64 6.03 -20.72
N ASP A 94 -13.62 4.72 -20.51
CA ASP A 94 -14.71 3.82 -20.82
C ASP A 94 -15.94 4.11 -19.94
N ALA A 95 -17.02 4.57 -20.59
CA ALA A 95 -18.27 4.95 -19.94
C ALA A 95 -19.22 3.77 -19.69
N GLU A 96 -18.93 2.58 -20.22
CA GLU A 96 -19.74 1.37 -20.02
C GLU A 96 -19.23 0.49 -18.88
N ASN A 97 -18.05 0.77 -18.34
CA ASN A 97 -17.54 0.09 -17.15
C ASN A 97 -18.41 0.41 -15.93
N LYS A 98 -18.72 -0.63 -15.13
CA LYS A 98 -19.55 -0.60 -13.89
C LYS A 98 -19.00 0.32 -12.77
N VAL A 99 -17.99 1.13 -13.06
CA VAL A 99 -17.55 2.25 -12.24
C VAL A 99 -18.50 3.41 -12.58
N GLU A 100 -19.70 3.38 -11.99
CA GLU A 100 -20.78 4.38 -12.14
C GLU A 100 -20.26 5.76 -12.66
N PRO A 101 -20.43 6.03 -13.97
CA PRO A 101 -19.77 7.11 -14.72
C PRO A 101 -20.21 8.53 -14.34
N GLU A 102 -21.18 8.69 -13.45
CA GLU A 102 -21.80 9.99 -13.23
C GLU A 102 -21.11 10.85 -12.14
N SER A 103 -20.53 11.92 -12.65
CA SER A 103 -20.59 13.28 -12.11
C SER A 103 -19.39 13.78 -11.32
N TRP A 104 -18.89 13.13 -10.28
CA TRP A 104 -17.92 13.82 -9.39
C TRP A 104 -16.44 13.55 -9.73
N LEU A 105 -16.07 12.30 -9.99
CA LEU A 105 -14.66 11.91 -10.19
C LEU A 105 -14.12 12.43 -11.53
N ARG A 106 -14.90 12.31 -12.61
CA ARG A 106 -14.56 12.89 -13.92
C ARG A 106 -14.43 14.41 -13.85
N LYS A 107 -15.36 15.11 -13.19
CA LYS A 107 -15.24 16.57 -12.96
C LYS A 107 -14.04 16.94 -12.08
N LEU A 108 -13.59 16.06 -11.19
CA LEU A 108 -12.40 16.29 -10.36
C LEU A 108 -11.12 16.09 -11.18
N ILE A 109 -11.04 15.05 -12.01
CA ILE A 109 -9.93 14.82 -12.94
C ILE A 109 -9.84 15.94 -13.99
N ALA A 110 -10.96 16.47 -14.44
CA ALA A 110 -10.97 17.63 -15.35
C ALA A 110 -10.44 18.92 -14.71
N ARG A 111 -10.57 19.07 -13.39
CA ARG A 111 -10.19 20.29 -12.65
C ARG A 111 -8.86 20.17 -11.88
N ARG A 112 -8.35 18.97 -11.68
CA ARG A 112 -7.19 18.64 -10.83
C ARG A 112 -6.38 17.50 -11.45
N ASN A 113 -5.13 17.34 -11.04
CA ASN A 113 -4.30 16.25 -11.53
C ASN A 113 -4.79 14.86 -11.05
N LYS A 114 -4.39 13.82 -11.79
CA LYS A 114 -4.83 12.42 -11.57
C LYS A 114 -4.51 11.89 -10.17
N ASN A 115 -3.41 12.35 -9.56
CA ASN A 115 -2.99 11.92 -8.22
C ASN A 115 -3.97 12.40 -7.15
N VAL A 116 -4.44 13.65 -7.24
CA VAL A 116 -5.44 14.20 -6.31
C VAL A 116 -6.77 13.47 -6.44
N ALA A 117 -7.20 13.17 -7.67
CA ALA A 117 -8.43 12.42 -7.89
C ALA A 117 -8.37 11.00 -7.31
N ALA A 118 -7.22 10.33 -7.43
CA ALA A 118 -7.01 8.99 -6.86
C ALA A 118 -7.08 9.00 -5.32
N VAL A 119 -6.44 9.96 -4.67
CA VAL A 119 -6.50 10.12 -3.19
C VAL A 119 -7.94 10.43 -2.74
N ALA A 120 -8.64 11.30 -3.46
CA ALA A 120 -10.03 11.64 -3.15
C ALA A 120 -10.97 10.42 -3.27
N LEU A 121 -10.78 9.58 -4.29
CA LEU A 121 -11.52 8.33 -4.47
C LEU A 121 -11.24 7.35 -3.32
N ALA A 122 -9.97 7.15 -2.97
CA ALA A 122 -9.58 6.28 -1.87
C ALA A 122 -10.23 6.71 -0.54
N ASN A 123 -10.19 8.01 -0.24
CA ASN A 123 -10.82 8.56 0.96
C ASN A 123 -12.35 8.39 0.95
N LYS A 124 -12.99 8.48 -0.21
CA LYS A 124 -14.43 8.22 -0.34
C LYS A 124 -14.75 6.74 -0.06
N ASN A 125 -13.96 5.81 -0.61
CA ASN A 125 -14.14 4.38 -0.40
C ASN A 125 -13.93 3.98 1.07
N VAL A 126 -12.91 4.54 1.74
CA VAL A 126 -12.68 4.31 3.18
C VAL A 126 -13.88 4.73 4.02
N ARG A 127 -14.52 5.86 3.70
CA ARG A 127 -15.74 6.30 4.42
C ARG A 127 -16.93 5.37 4.20
N ILE A 128 -17.08 4.82 3.00
CA ILE A 128 -18.13 3.85 2.69
C ILE A 128 -17.87 2.56 3.48
N ILE A 129 -16.65 2.02 3.43
CA ILE A 129 -16.27 0.83 4.19
C ILE A 129 -16.50 1.03 5.69
N TRP A 130 -16.08 2.17 6.25
CA TRP A 130 -16.32 2.48 7.65
C TRP A 130 -17.82 2.52 8.00
N ALA A 131 -18.65 3.10 7.13
CA ALA A 131 -20.10 3.15 7.35
C ALA A 131 -20.76 1.76 7.28
N LEU A 132 -20.28 0.89 6.38
CA LEU A 132 -20.74 -0.49 6.27
C LEU A 132 -20.36 -1.31 7.51
N LEU A 133 -19.10 -1.23 7.92
CA LEU A 133 -18.59 -1.94 9.10
C LEU A 133 -19.24 -1.47 10.40
N SER A 134 -19.43 -0.16 10.57
CA SER A 134 -20.01 0.40 11.80
C SER A 134 -21.50 0.09 11.96
N ARG A 135 -22.19 -0.24 10.86
CA ARG A 135 -23.63 -0.53 10.84
C ARG A 135 -23.95 -2.01 10.61
N ASP A 136 -22.91 -2.84 10.48
CA ASP A 136 -23.00 -4.25 10.05
C ASP A 136 -23.86 -4.45 8.80
N THR A 137 -23.80 -3.49 7.87
CA THR A 137 -24.56 -3.53 6.62
C THR A 137 -23.67 -3.98 5.46
N LYS A 138 -24.25 -4.77 4.56
CA LYS A 138 -23.56 -5.20 3.33
C LYS A 138 -23.65 -4.11 2.27
N PHE A 139 -22.62 -4.03 1.42
CA PHE A 139 -22.63 -3.11 0.29
C PHE A 139 -23.72 -3.51 -0.71
N HIS A 140 -24.64 -2.59 -1.01
CA HIS A 140 -25.63 -2.75 -2.05
C HIS A 140 -25.39 -1.70 -3.14
N PRO A 141 -25.15 -2.10 -4.41
CA PRO A 141 -24.83 -1.17 -5.49
C PRO A 141 -25.97 -0.17 -5.77
N ASN A 142 -27.22 -0.55 -5.48
CA ASN A 142 -28.41 0.29 -5.64
C ASN A 142 -28.86 0.98 -4.34
N TYR A 143 -27.96 1.10 -3.35
CA TYR A 143 -28.30 1.73 -2.08
C TYR A 143 -28.61 3.22 -2.26
N THR A 144 -29.89 3.58 -2.18
CA THR A 144 -30.36 4.95 -2.09
C THR A 144 -30.60 5.30 -0.62
N SER A 145 -29.99 6.39 -0.16
CA SER A 145 -30.26 6.90 1.18
C SER A 145 -31.75 7.27 1.28
N SER A 146 -32.43 6.88 2.35
CA SER A 146 -33.83 7.27 2.60
C SER A 146 -34.04 8.80 2.55
N ALA A 147 -33.00 9.59 2.82
CA ALA A 147 -33.02 11.04 2.69
C ALA A 147 -33.03 11.56 1.24
N SER A 148 -32.59 10.79 0.23
CA SER A 148 -32.67 11.18 -1.18
C SER A 148 -34.00 10.78 -1.84
N ALA A 149 -34.71 9.79 -1.29
CA ALA A 149 -36.03 9.39 -1.77
C ALA A 149 -37.15 10.36 -1.36
N ALA A 150 -36.98 11.10 -0.27
CA ALA A 150 -37.96 12.09 0.23
C ALA A 150 -37.92 13.45 -0.50
N LYS A 151 -37.13 13.56 -1.58
CA LYS A 151 -36.90 14.82 -2.32
C LYS A 151 -37.30 14.73 -3.80
N ALA A 152 -38.01 13.67 -4.18
CA ALA A 152 -38.61 13.48 -5.49
C ALA A 152 -40.12 13.70 -5.43
#